data_AF-A0A7J6HS60-F1
#
_entry.id   AF-A0A7J6HS60-F1
#
_cell.length_a   1.000
_cell.length_b   1.000
_cell.length_c   1.000
_cell.angle_alpha   90.00
_cell.angle_beta   90.00
_cell.angle_gamma   90.00
#
_symmetry.space_group_name_H-M   'P 1'
#
loop_
_entity.id
_entity.type
_entity.pdbx_description
1 polymer ?
#
loop_
_entity_poly.entity_id
_entity_poly.type
_entity_poly.pdbx_seq_one_letter_code
_entity_poly.pdbx_strand_id
1 'polypeptide(L)'
;MRLIESHFGIDVATTAKQLSHLYDFIFYKFDYDQSGTVDREEFRFEMKKILLAIAGGLGSSPIQMVLEDDDSTFLKQAADLEASKLEEEEGAFY
;
A
#
# COMPACT_ATOMS: atom_id res chain seq x y z
N MET A 1 1.68 -11.96 -1.52
CA MET A 1 2.20 -10.58 -1.66
C MET A 1 3.67 -10.66 -2.03
N ARG A 2 4.11 -10.06 -3.15
CA ARG A 2 5.51 -10.08 -3.61
C ARG A 2 6.18 -8.75 -3.23
N LEU A 3 7.03 -8.77 -2.21
CA LEU A 3 7.61 -7.56 -1.56
C LEU A 3 8.67 -6.82 -2.40
N ILE A 4 9.12 -7.41 -3.50
CA ILE A 4 10.23 -6.91 -4.35
C ILE A 4 9.79 -6.59 -5.78
N GLU A 5 8.49 -6.40 -5.99
CA GLU A 5 7.98 -5.91 -7.27
C GLU A 5 8.50 -4.50 -7.53
N SER A 6 9.59 -4.42 -8.28
CA SER A 6 10.13 -3.20 -8.85
C SER A 6 9.51 -2.92 -10.22
N HIS A 7 8.58 -3.76 -10.69
CA HIS A 7 8.05 -3.74 -12.06
C HIS A 7 6.52 -3.78 -12.11
N PHE A 8 5.83 -3.29 -11.08
CA PHE A 8 4.36 -3.08 -11.06
C PHE A 8 3.55 -4.24 -11.69
N GLY A 9 3.70 -5.45 -11.16
CA GLY A 9 2.98 -6.63 -11.66
C GLY A 9 3.64 -7.40 -12.81
N ILE A 10 4.84 -7.03 -13.27
CA ILE A 10 5.64 -7.86 -14.19
C ILE A 10 6.46 -8.88 -13.39
N ASP A 11 6.40 -10.15 -13.80
CA ASP A 11 7.04 -11.26 -13.10
C ASP A 11 8.58 -11.20 -13.19
N VAL A 12 9.22 -10.65 -12.16
CA VAL A 12 10.68 -10.68 -12.01
C VAL A 12 11.05 -11.96 -11.26
N ALA A 13 11.73 -12.87 -11.95
CA ALA A 13 12.19 -14.13 -11.38
C ALA A 13 13.26 -13.90 -10.30
N THR A 14 12.82 -13.78 -9.05
CA THR A 14 13.72 -13.75 -7.89
C THR A 14 13.99 -15.19 -7.44
N THR A 15 15.25 -15.53 -7.22
CA THR A 15 15.58 -16.90 -6.78
C THR A 15 15.01 -17.18 -5.39
N ALA A 16 14.61 -18.43 -5.13
CA ALA A 16 14.05 -18.84 -3.83
C ALA A 16 14.98 -18.50 -2.65
N LYS A 17 16.30 -18.56 -2.87
CA LYS A 17 17.30 -18.21 -1.85
C LYS A 17 17.29 -16.71 -1.51
N GLN A 18 17.22 -15.85 -2.53
CA GLN A 18 17.15 -14.40 -2.32
C GLN A 18 15.85 -14.01 -1.61
N LEU A 19 14.74 -14.67 -1.96
CA LEU A 19 13.46 -14.50 -1.26
C LEU A 19 13.56 -14.91 0.21
N SER A 20 14.14 -16.09 0.51
CA SER A 20 14.33 -16.55 1.89
C SER A 20 15.13 -15.54 2.71
N HIS A 21 16.29 -15.12 2.22
CA HIS A 21 17.14 -14.15 2.93
C HIS A 21 16.43 -12.81 3.17
N LEU A 22 15.59 -12.37 2.23
CA LEU A 22 14.80 -11.16 2.40
C LEU A 22 13.74 -11.34 3.50
N TYR A 23 13.00 -12.45 3.48
CA TYR A 23 12.00 -12.74 4.50
C TYR A 23 12.64 -12.84 5.88
N ASP A 24 13.77 -13.52 6.00
CA ASP A 24 14.52 -13.66 7.25
C ASP A 24 14.96 -12.29 7.78
N PHE A 25 15.47 -11.43 6.89
CA PHE A 25 15.87 -10.07 7.26
C PHE A 25 14.68 -9.19 7.69
N ILE A 26 13.56 -9.26 6.98
CA ILE A 26 12.35 -8.51 7.34
C ILE A 26 11.80 -9.02 8.67
N PHE A 27 11.73 -10.32 8.86
CA PHE A 27 11.24 -10.92 10.10
C PHE A 27 12.10 -10.48 11.29
N TYR A 28 13.42 -10.52 11.15
CA TYR A 28 14.37 -10.01 12.15
C TYR A 28 14.16 -8.51 12.49
N LYS A 29 13.60 -7.71 11.58
CA LYS A 29 13.26 -6.31 11.86
C LYS A 29 11.94 -6.15 12.63
N PHE A 30 11.04 -7.12 12.55
CA PHE A 30 9.76 -7.11 13.24
C PHE A 30 9.88 -7.69 14.64
N ASP A 31 10.60 -8.81 14.79
CA ASP A 31 10.86 -9.51 16.05
C ASP A 31 11.95 -8.79 16.86
N TYR A 32 11.52 -7.78 17.64
CA TYR A 32 12.41 -6.92 18.43
C TYR A 32 12.99 -7.63 19.63
N ASP A 33 12.17 -8.47 20.27
CA ASP A 33 12.56 -9.20 21.47
C ASP A 33 13.31 -10.51 21.14
N GLN A 34 13.42 -10.86 19.85
CA GLN A 34 14.08 -12.06 19.36
C GLN A 34 13.43 -13.33 19.93
N SER A 35 12.12 -13.30 20.15
CA SER A 35 11.31 -14.44 20.57
C SER A 35 11.19 -15.52 19.50
N GLY A 36 11.53 -15.19 18.25
CA GLY A 36 11.30 -16.04 17.08
C GLY A 36 9.86 -15.94 16.56
N THR A 37 9.07 -15.01 17.07
CA THR A 37 7.69 -14.73 16.65
C THR A 37 7.50 -13.24 16.42
N VAL A 38 6.42 -12.84 15.75
CA VAL A 38 6.01 -11.43 15.69
C VAL A 38 4.72 -11.29 16.45
N ASP A 39 4.76 -10.55 17.54
CA ASP A 39 3.56 -10.27 18.33
C ASP A 39 2.73 -9.12 17.74
N ARG A 40 1.56 -8.89 18.34
CA ARG A 40 0.62 -7.86 17.87
C ARG A 40 1.18 -6.44 17.99
N GLU A 41 1.92 -6.15 19.04
CA GLU A 41 2.50 -4.84 19.30
C GLU A 41 3.65 -4.55 18.33
N GLU A 42 4.53 -5.53 18.12
CA GLU A 42 5.60 -5.49 17.14
C GLU A 42 5.06 -5.25 15.73
N PHE A 43 4.09 -6.05 15.30
CA PHE A 43 3.45 -5.89 13.99
C PHE A 43 2.81 -4.51 13.85
N ARG A 44 2.06 -4.06 14.86
CA ARG A 44 1.39 -2.75 14.86
C ARG A 44 2.41 -1.63 14.75
N PHE A 45 3.52 -1.72 15.47
CA PHE A 45 4.56 -0.69 15.48
C PHE A 45 5.25 -0.60 14.12
N GLU A 46 5.66 -1.72 13.54
CA GLU A 46 6.30 -1.74 12.21
C GLU A 46 5.34 -1.30 11.10
N MET A 47 4.10 -1.79 11.09
CA MET A 47 3.10 -1.36 10.11
C MET A 47 2.83 0.14 10.20
N LYS A 48 2.79 0.71 11.41
CA LYS A 48 2.62 2.15 11.59
C LYS A 48 3.78 2.93 10.94
N LYS A 49 5.03 2.49 11.10
CA LYS A 49 6.18 3.16 10.46
C LYS A 49 6.11 3.09 8.95
N ILE A 50 5.78 1.93 8.39
CA ILE A 50 5.64 1.74 6.95
C ILE A 50 4.54 2.66 6.40
N LEU A 51 3.37 2.67 7.02
CA LEU A 51 2.25 3.54 6.61
C LEU A 51 2.60 5.02 6.72
N LEU A 52 3.33 5.44 7.75
CA LEU A 52 3.81 6.82 7.88
C LEU A 52 4.80 7.20 6.77
N ALA A 53 5.73 6.30 6.44
CA ALA A 53 6.67 6.52 5.34
C ALA A 53 5.94 6.64 3.99
N ILE A 54 4.93 5.78 3.75
CA ILE A 54 4.06 5.85 2.59
C ILE A 54 3.31 7.19 2.59
N ALA A 55 2.64 7.56 3.69
CA ALA A 55 1.89 8.81 3.80
C ALA A 55 2.76 10.05 3.50
N GLY A 56 4.02 10.05 3.94
CA GLY A 56 4.99 11.10 3.59
C GLY A 56 5.33 11.14 2.10
N GLY A 57 5.35 9.99 1.42
CA GLY A 57 5.55 9.90 -0.03
C GLY A 57 4.30 10.22 -0.86
N LEU A 58 3.09 9.97 -0.35
CA LEU A 58 1.84 10.19 -1.09
C LEU A 58 1.58 11.66 -1.45
N GLY A 59 2.04 12.60 -0.62
CA GLY A 59 1.89 14.02 -0.91
C GLY A 59 2.73 14.50 -2.10
N SER A 60 3.84 13.81 -2.40
CA SER A 60 4.75 14.14 -3.51
C SER A 60 4.59 13.22 -4.73
N SER A 61 4.01 12.04 -4.55
CA SER A 61 3.71 11.08 -5.61
C SER A 61 2.31 10.49 -5.39
N PRO A 62 1.27 11.04 -6.06
CA PRO A 62 -0.10 10.53 -5.90
C PRO A 62 -0.21 9.10 -6.41
N ILE A 63 -1.00 8.27 -5.73
CA ILE A 63 -1.34 6.92 -6.22
C ILE A 63 -2.38 7.07 -7.33
N GLN A 64 -2.04 6.56 -8.51
CA GLN A 64 -3.00 6.42 -9.60
C GLN A 64 -3.54 4.99 -9.61
N MET A 65 -4.86 4.85 -9.60
CA MET A 65 -5.56 3.57 -9.67
C MET A 65 -6.28 3.46 -11.00
N VAL A 66 -6.10 2.32 -11.68
CA VAL A 66 -6.90 1.98 -12.87
C VAL A 66 -8.18 1.31 -12.37
N LEU A 67 -9.31 1.85 -12.80
CA LEU A 67 -10.63 1.29 -12.51
C LEU A 67 -11.11 0.50 -13.71
N GLU A 68 -11.89 -0.54 -13.45
CA GLU A 68 -12.64 -1.21 -14.52
C GLU A 68 -13.74 -0.27 -15.01
N ASP A 69 -14.04 -0.29 -16.31
CA ASP A 69 -15.06 0.57 -16.90
C ASP A 69 -16.51 0.16 -16.49
N ASP A 70 -16.68 -0.90 -15.71
CA ASP A 70 -17.96 -1.35 -15.19
C ASP A 70 -18.44 -0.48 -14.00
N ASP A 71 -19.56 0.22 -14.20
CA ASP A 71 -20.23 1.10 -13.23
C ASP A 71 -20.75 0.37 -11.98
N SER A 72 -20.80 -0.96 -11.99
CA SER A 72 -21.17 -1.76 -10.83
C SER A 72 -20.04 -1.96 -9.83
N THR A 73 -18.79 -1.60 -10.18
CA THR A 73 -17.65 -1.79 -9.29
C THR A 73 -17.62 -0.74 -8.18
N PHE A 74 -17.41 -1.21 -6.94
CA PHE A 74 -17.42 -0.32 -5.77
C PHE A 74 -16.36 0.77 -5.81
N LEU A 75 -15.20 0.51 -6.43
CA LEU A 75 -14.12 1.50 -6.54
C LEU A 75 -14.47 2.61 -7.53
N LYS A 76 -15.12 2.28 -8.65
CA LYS A 76 -15.62 3.28 -9.60
C LYS A 76 -16.72 4.14 -8.98
N GLN A 77 -17.70 3.50 -8.34
CA GLN A 77 -18.78 4.20 -7.63
C GLN A 77 -18.26 5.15 -6.54
N ALA A 78 -17.25 4.72 -5.77
CA ALA A 78 -16.63 5.58 -4.76
C ALA A 78 -15.88 6.75 -5.40
N ALA A 79 -15.15 6.54 -6.49
CA ALA A 79 -14.44 7.59 -7.20
C ALA A 79 -15.40 8.63 -7.79
N ASP A 80 -16.47 8.18 -8.46
CA ASP A 80 -17.48 9.05 -9.07
C ASP A 80 -18.21 9.89 -8.00
N LEU A 81 -18.53 9.28 -6.85
CA LEU A 81 -19.16 9.98 -5.73
C LEU A 81 -18.25 11.05 -5.10
N GLU A 82 -16.95 10.80 -4.97
CA GLU A 82 -16.02 11.83 -4.48
C GLU A 82 -15.81 12.94 -5.52
N ALA A 83 -15.79 12.61 -6.81
CA ALA A 83 -15.69 13.60 -7.89
C ALA A 83 -16.90 14.54 -7.91
N SER A 84 -18.13 14.02 -7.73
CA SER A 84 -19.34 14.86 -7.75
C SER A 84 -19.39 15.90 -6.64
N LYS A 85 -18.75 15.64 -5.49
CA LYS A 85 -18.71 16.60 -4.36
C LYS A 85 -17.82 17.81 -4.67
N LEU A 86 -16.76 17.61 -5.46
CA LEU A 86 -15.87 18.70 -5.87
C LEU A 86 -16.58 19.64 -6.85
N GLU A 87 -17.42 19.10 -7.73
CA GLU A 87 -18.24 19.88 -8.66
C GLU A 87 -19.32 20.71 -7.94
N GLU A 88 -19.90 20.18 -6.87
CA GLU A 88 -20.86 20.90 -6.02
C GLU A 88 -20.19 22.07 -5.25
N GLU A 89 -18.96 21.91 -4.79
CA GLU A 89 -18.21 22.99 -4.12
C GLU A 89 -17.80 24.11 -5.09
N GLU A 90 -17.39 23.81 -6.33
CA GLU A 90 -17.07 24.84 -7.34
C GLU A 90 -18.33 25.56 -7.85
N GLY A 91 -19.47 24.87 -7.92
CA GLY A 91 -20.76 25.47 -8.28
C GLY A 91 -21.38 26.38 -7.22
N ALA A 92 -20.95 26.28 -5.96
CA ALA A 92 -21.47 27.07 -4.83
C ALA A 92 -20.85 28.48 -4.69
N PHE A 93 -19.83 28.82 -5.48
CA PHE A 93 -19.16 30.13 -5.48
C PHE A 93 -19.63 31.10 -6.59
N TYR A 94 -20.68 30.74 -7.34
CA TYR A 94 -21.35 31.59 -8.34
C TYR A 94 -22.83 31.78 -8.00
#